data_AF-A0A7S0JUX3-F1
#
_entry.id   AF-A0A7S0JUX3-F1
#
_cell.length_a   1.000
_cell.length_b   1.000
_cell.length_c   1.000
_cell.angle_alpha   90.00
_cell.angle_beta   90.00
_cell.angle_gamma   90.00
#
_symmetry.space_group_name_H-M   'P 1'
#
loop_
_entity.id
_entity.type
_entity.pdbx_description
1 polymer ?
#
loop_
_entity_poly.entity_id
_entity_poly.type
_entity_poly.pdbx_seq_one_letter_code
_entity_poly.pdbx_strand_id
1 'polypeptide(L)'
;EIGVSRNSATGAAPQKGYDVSLPLPIFDFGDVRRAGAQAAYMAAVNRTAQIAVQANSRVREQYSAYRTAYDLARHYRDEIVPLRKTIAEENVLRYNGMLIGVFELLADAREQITSVSQAID
;
A
#
# COMPACT_ATOMS: atom_id res chain seq x y z
N GLU A 1 -49.40 -6.11 7.89
CA GLU A 1 -49.61 -6.11 9.35
C GLU A 1 -50.62 -7.20 9.72
N ILE A 2 -50.49 -7.81 10.90
CA ILE A 2 -51.40 -8.86 11.38
C ILE A 2 -52.06 -8.34 12.67
N GLY A 3 -53.39 -8.36 12.72
CA GLY A 3 -54.18 -7.85 13.84
C GLY A 3 -55.27 -8.83 14.30
N VAL A 4 -55.66 -8.74 15.57
CA VAL A 4 -56.82 -9.46 16.12
C VAL A 4 -57.90 -8.45 16.44
N SER A 5 -59.12 -8.67 15.93
CA SER A 5 -60.25 -7.80 16.17
C SER A 5 -61.33 -8.52 17.00
N ARG A 6 -61.90 -7.81 17.97
CA ARG A 6 -63.03 -8.28 18.75
C ARG A 6 -64.10 -7.20 18.76
N ASN A 7 -65.29 -7.54 18.26
CA ASN A 7 -66.44 -6.65 18.26
C ASN A 7 -67.54 -7.22 19.18
N SER A 8 -68.14 -6.36 19.99
CA SER A 8 -69.26 -6.71 20.88
C SER A 8 -70.31 -5.61 20.82
N ALA A 9 -71.55 -5.97 20.47
CA ALA A 9 -72.71 -5.09 20.47
C ALA A 9 -73.71 -5.57 21.53
N THR A 10 -74.31 -4.64 22.28
CA THR A 10 -75.26 -4.95 23.36
C THR A 10 -76.48 -5.67 22.79
N GLY A 11 -76.65 -6.94 23.17
CA GLY A 11 -77.71 -7.82 22.66
C GLY A 11 -77.26 -8.87 21.63
N ALA A 12 -75.99 -8.88 21.21
CA ALA A 12 -75.43 -9.86 20.26
C ALA A 12 -74.20 -10.59 20.82
N ALA A 13 -73.94 -11.81 20.34
CA ALA A 13 -72.77 -12.60 20.74
C ALA A 13 -71.46 -11.94 20.25
N PRO A 14 -70.39 -11.93 21.06
CA PRO A 14 -69.13 -11.28 20.70
C PRO A 14 -68.45 -11.99 19.53
N GLN A 15 -68.12 -11.24 18.49
CA GLN A 15 -67.45 -11.72 17.28
C GLN A 15 -65.95 -11.48 17.41
N LYS A 16 -65.14 -12.52 17.17
CA LYS A 16 -63.67 -12.46 17.14
C LYS A 16 -63.19 -12.80 15.73
N GLY A 17 -62.27 -12.02 15.19
CA GLY A 17 -61.69 -12.20 13.87
C GLY A 17 -60.19 -11.94 13.84
N TYR A 18 -59.53 -12.46 12.81
CA TYR A 18 -58.13 -12.20 12.49
C TYR A 18 -58.08 -11.35 11.21
N ASP A 19 -57.22 -10.34 11.20
CA ASP A 19 -57.00 -9.45 10.05
C ASP A 19 -55.55 -9.58 9.55
N VAL A 20 -55.39 -9.67 8.24
CA VAL A 20 -54.12 -9.76 7.54
C VAL A 20 -54.11 -8.69 6.45
N SER A 21 -53.34 -7.63 6.67
CA SER A 21 -53.17 -6.56 5.69
C SER A 21 -51.83 -6.73 4.96
N LEU A 22 -51.90 -6.91 3.63
CA LEU A 22 -50.75 -6.93 2.73
C LEU A 22 -50.82 -5.70 1.81
N PRO A 23 -50.00 -4.66 2.03
CA PRO A 23 -49.93 -3.54 1.11
C PRO A 23 -49.30 -4.01 -0.20
N LEU A 24 -50.07 -3.95 -1.28
CA LEU A 24 -49.58 -4.21 -2.64
C LEU A 24 -49.10 -2.89 -3.25
N PRO A 25 -47.79 -2.72 -3.53
CA PRO A 25 -47.31 -1.54 -4.22
C PRO A 25 -47.79 -1.59 -5.67
N ILE A 26 -48.57 -0.59 -6.07
CA ILE A 26 -49.14 -0.48 -7.43
C ILE A 26 -48.22 0.23 -8.42
N PHE A 27 -47.20 0.97 -7.95
CA PHE A 27 -46.33 1.80 -8.81
C PHE A 27 -44.83 1.79 -8.47
N ASP A 28 -44.41 1.37 -7.28
CA ASP A 28 -42.99 1.27 -6.91
C ASP A 28 -42.61 -0.18 -6.65
N PHE A 29 -42.21 -0.89 -7.70
CA PHE A 29 -41.71 -2.27 -7.63
C PHE A 29 -40.26 -2.37 -7.12
N GLY A 30 -39.70 -1.27 -6.59
CA GLY A 30 -38.37 -1.26 -6.00
C GLY A 30 -37.22 -1.20 -7.00
N ASP A 31 -37.45 -0.75 -8.24
CA ASP A 31 -36.42 -0.63 -9.27
C ASP A 31 -35.24 0.22 -8.84
N VAL A 32 -35.50 1.34 -8.16
CA VAL A 32 -34.44 2.21 -7.61
C VAL A 32 -33.62 1.48 -6.55
N ARG A 33 -34.27 0.68 -5.68
CA ARG A 33 -33.57 -0.11 -4.66
C ARG A 33 -32.70 -1.19 -5.29
N ARG A 34 -33.21 -1.87 -6.32
CA ARG A 34 -32.46 -2.89 -7.09
C ARG A 34 -31.27 -2.27 -7.82
N ALA A 35 -31.48 -1.14 -8.50
CA ALA A 35 -30.42 -0.41 -9.19
C ALA A 35 -29.33 0.07 -8.21
N GLY A 36 -29.72 0.60 -7.04
CA GLY A 36 -28.79 0.98 -5.99
C GLY A 36 -27.98 -0.20 -5.44
N ALA A 37 -28.64 -1.33 -5.18
CA ALA A 37 -27.95 -2.55 -4.74
C ALA A 37 -26.98 -3.08 -5.80
N GLN A 38 -27.38 -3.06 -7.07
CA GLN A 38 -26.52 -3.45 -8.19
C GLN A 38 -25.31 -2.52 -8.35
N ALA A 39 -25.51 -1.21 -8.22
CA ALA A 39 -24.43 -0.24 -8.28
C ALA A 39 -23.42 -0.43 -7.12
N ALA A 40 -23.93 -0.64 -5.90
CA ALA A 40 -23.08 -0.92 -4.73
C ALA A 40 -22.27 -2.22 -4.91
N TYR A 41 -22.89 -3.26 -5.46
CA TYR A 41 -22.22 -4.52 -5.80
C TYR A 41 -21.10 -4.30 -6.83
N MET A 42 -21.39 -3.62 -7.94
CA MET A 42 -20.40 -3.34 -8.97
C MET A 42 -19.24 -2.47 -8.45
N ALA A 43 -19.54 -1.50 -7.59
CA ALA A 43 -18.51 -0.69 -6.93
C ALA A 43 -17.59 -1.53 -6.04
N ALA A 44 -18.15 -2.49 -5.29
CA ALA A 44 -17.37 -3.42 -4.47
C ALA A 44 -16.47 -4.32 -5.32
N VAL A 45 -16.99 -4.89 -6.41
CA VAL A 45 -16.21 -5.71 -7.36
C VAL A 45 -15.06 -4.90 -7.98
N ASN A 46 -15.34 -3.69 -8.46
CA ASN A 46 -14.33 -2.83 -9.06
C ASN A 46 -13.25 -2.43 -8.06
N ARG A 47 -13.62 -2.16 -6.81
CA ARG A 47 -12.65 -1.85 -5.74
C ARG A 47 -11.74 -3.05 -5.44
N THR A 48 -12.28 -4.26 -5.39
CA THR A 48 -11.46 -5.47 -5.20
C THR A 48 -10.51 -5.69 -6.38
N ALA A 49 -10.96 -5.50 -7.62
CA ALA A 49 -10.10 -5.56 -8.79
C ALA A 49 -8.97 -4.52 -8.74
N GLN A 50 -9.29 -3.28 -8.33
CA GLN A 50 -8.30 -2.22 -8.17
C GLN A 50 -7.25 -2.57 -7.10
N ILE A 51 -7.66 -3.12 -5.95
CA ILE A 51 -6.75 -3.54 -4.87
C ILE A 51 -5.79 -4.62 -5.39
N ALA A 52 -6.29 -5.60 -6.14
CA ALA A 52 -5.44 -6.65 -6.70
C ALA A 52 -4.38 -6.08 -7.65
N VAL A 53 -4.75 -5.14 -8.52
CA VAL A 53 -3.80 -4.45 -9.42
C VAL A 53 -2.77 -3.65 -8.61
N GLN A 54 -3.22 -2.84 -7.64
CA GLN A 54 -2.33 -2.03 -6.80
C GLN A 54 -1.34 -2.89 -6.00
N ALA A 55 -1.78 -4.02 -5.45
CA ALA A 55 -0.91 -4.92 -4.71
C ALA A 55 0.21 -5.46 -5.61
N ASN A 56 -0.11 -5.89 -6.83
CA ASN A 56 0.88 -6.37 -7.80
C ASN A 56 1.86 -5.26 -8.22
N SER A 57 1.36 -4.05 -8.48
CA SER A 57 2.22 -2.90 -8.81
C SER A 57 3.17 -2.57 -7.67
N ARG A 58 2.67 -2.49 -6.43
CA ARG A 58 3.50 -2.22 -5.25
C ARG A 58 4.59 -3.26 -5.05
N VAL A 59 4.28 -4.55 -5.20
CA VAL A 59 5.28 -5.61 -5.08
C VAL A 59 6.37 -5.47 -6.13
N ARG A 60 6.01 -5.16 -7.39
CA ARG A 60 6.99 -4.95 -8.47
C ARG A 60 7.88 -3.73 -8.21
N GLU A 61 7.29 -2.61 -7.81
CA GLU A 61 8.05 -1.38 -7.49
C GLU A 61 9.01 -1.60 -6.33
N GLN A 62 8.54 -2.19 -5.23
CA GLN A 62 9.35 -2.44 -4.05
C GLN A 62 10.47 -3.45 -4.33
N TYR A 63 10.18 -4.51 -5.08
CA TYR A 63 11.19 -5.48 -5.46
C TYR A 63 12.26 -4.86 -6.38
N SER A 64 11.86 -4.02 -7.34
CA SER A 64 12.80 -3.30 -8.19
C SER A 64 13.68 -2.34 -7.38
N ALA A 65 13.09 -1.58 -6.46
CA ALA A 65 13.82 -0.65 -5.61
C ALA A 65 14.84 -1.38 -4.71
N TYR A 66 14.41 -2.48 -4.06
CA TYR A 66 15.28 -3.32 -3.25
C TYR A 66 16.46 -3.88 -4.04
N ARG A 67 16.20 -4.41 -5.24
CA ARG A 67 17.26 -5.00 -6.07
C ARG A 67 18.28 -3.96 -6.52
N THR A 68 17.82 -2.79 -6.95
CA THR A 68 18.72 -1.69 -7.33
C THR A 68 19.58 -1.23 -6.15
N ALA A 69 18.98 -1.08 -4.95
CA ALA A 69 19.73 -0.71 -3.75
C ALA A 69 20.79 -1.76 -3.39
N TYR A 70 20.43 -3.05 -3.47
CA TYR A 70 21.37 -4.15 -3.23
C TYR A 70 22.52 -4.16 -4.24
N ASP A 71 22.22 -3.98 -5.53
CA ASP A 71 23.24 -3.95 -6.58
C ASP A 71 24.19 -2.74 -6.39
N LEU A 72 23.66 -1.60 -5.96
CA LEU A 72 24.45 -0.41 -5.63
C LEU A 72 25.38 -0.67 -4.45
N ALA A 73 24.85 -1.14 -3.31
CA ALA A 73 25.64 -1.44 -2.12
C ALA A 73 26.75 -2.44 -2.43
N ARG A 74 26.46 -3.46 -3.25
CA ARG A 74 27.45 -4.43 -3.69
C ARG A 74 28.55 -3.79 -4.54
N HIS A 75 28.21 -2.95 -5.52
CA HIS A 75 29.18 -2.26 -6.36
C HIS A 75 30.09 -1.34 -5.53
N TYR A 76 29.53 -0.62 -4.55
CA TYR A 76 30.31 0.19 -3.62
C TYR A 76 31.29 -0.66 -2.80
N ARG A 77 30.83 -1.80 -2.27
CA ARG A 77 31.64 -2.71 -1.46
C ARG A 77 32.75 -3.38 -2.25
N ASP A 78 32.44 -3.89 -3.44
CA ASP A 78 33.32 -4.76 -4.20
C ASP A 78 34.26 -3.97 -5.13
N GLU A 79 33.89 -2.77 -5.58
CA GLU A 79 34.69 -1.98 -6.53
C GLU A 79 35.19 -0.65 -5.94
N ILE A 80 34.30 0.17 -5.37
CA ILE A 80 34.67 1.53 -4.96
C ILE A 80 35.55 1.52 -3.70
N VAL A 81 35.18 0.76 -2.66
CA VAL A 81 35.94 0.71 -1.41
C VAL A 81 37.37 0.19 -1.62
N PRO A 82 37.60 -0.93 -2.35
CA PRO A 82 38.95 -1.38 -2.66
C PRO A 82 39.73 -0.36 -3.50
N LEU A 83 39.10 0.26 -4.50
CA LEU A 83 39.75 1.30 -5.32
C LEU A 83 40.22 2.47 -4.44
N ARG A 84 39.36 2.99 -3.57
CA ARG A 84 39.71 4.06 -2.62
C ARG A 84 40.87 3.68 -1.72
N LYS A 85 40.93 2.42 -1.28
CA LYS A 85 42.05 1.92 -0.49
C LYS A 85 43.36 1.95 -1.28
N THR A 86 43.35 1.49 -2.54
CA THR A 86 44.56 1.52 -3.38
C THR A 86 45.04 2.94 -3.68
N ILE A 87 44.12 3.89 -3.90
CA ILE A 87 44.45 5.31 -4.09
C ILE A 87 45.09 5.88 -2.82
N ALA A 88 44.55 5.58 -1.63
CA ALA A 88 45.12 6.03 -0.37
C ALA A 88 46.54 5.48 -0.14
N GLU A 89 46.77 4.21 -0.44
CA GLU A 89 48.10 3.58 -0.36
C GLU A 89 49.11 4.27 -1.32
N GLU A 90 48.69 4.56 -2.55
CA GLU A 90 49.51 5.27 -3.54
C GLU A 90 49.80 6.73 -3.13
N ASN A 91 48.81 7.43 -2.57
CA ASN A 91 48.98 8.80 -2.08
C ASN A 91 50.02 8.88 -0.94
N VAL A 92 50.05 7.89 -0.05
CA VAL A 92 51.10 7.81 0.98
C VAL A 92 52.49 7.65 0.34
N LEU A 93 52.63 6.81 -0.69
CA LEU A 93 53.89 6.64 -1.42
C LEU A 93 54.33 7.95 -2.11
N ARG A 94 53.40 8.66 -2.74
CA ARG A 94 53.67 9.95 -3.39
C ARG A 94 54.05 11.04 -2.40
N TYR A 95 53.41 11.06 -1.23
CA TYR A 95 53.77 11.97 -0.14
C TYR A 95 55.21 11.71 0.32
N ASN A 96 55.58 10.44 0.55
CA ASN A 96 56.94 10.05 0.90
C ASN A 96 57.97 10.42 -0.18
N GLY A 97 57.55 10.41 -1.46
CA GLY A 97 58.35 10.88 -2.59
C GLY A 97 58.39 12.41 -2.78
N MET A 98 57.77 13.19 -1.89
CA MET A 98 57.57 14.65 -2.01
C MET A 98 56.79 15.10 -3.26
N LEU A 99 55.92 14.25 -3.81
CA LEU A 99 55.14 14.54 -5.01
C LEU A 99 53.76 15.17 -4.71
N ILE A 100 53.23 15.04 -3.49
CA ILE A 100 51.97 15.64 -3.03
C ILE A 100 52.07 16.20 -1.59
N GLY A 101 51.22 17.17 -1.24
CA GLY A 101 51.18 17.82 0.09
C GLY A 101 50.19 17.19 1.08
N VAL A 102 50.36 17.45 2.38
CA VAL A 102 49.54 16.87 3.49
C VAL A 102 48.03 17.15 3.38
N PHE A 103 47.64 18.26 2.76
CA PHE A 103 46.23 18.63 2.61
C PHE A 103 45.45 17.72 1.64
N GLU A 104 46.11 17.14 0.64
CA GLU A 104 45.45 16.16 -0.25
C GLU A 104 45.19 14.83 0.46
N LEU A 105 46.08 14.42 1.37
CA LEU A 105 45.94 13.18 2.15
C LEU A 105 44.70 13.22 3.09
N LEU A 106 44.45 14.38 3.70
CA LEU A 106 43.28 14.61 4.55
C LEU A 106 41.97 14.63 3.75
N ALA A 107 41.99 15.17 2.53
CA ALA A 107 40.83 15.14 1.65
C ALA A 107 40.48 13.71 1.21
N ASP A 108 41.48 12.92 0.85
CA ASP A 108 41.31 11.54 0.39
C ASP A 108 40.81 10.60 1.52
N ALA A 109 41.31 10.78 2.74
CA ALA A 109 40.82 10.07 3.92
C ALA A 109 39.33 10.35 4.20
N ARG A 110 38.87 11.59 3.97
CA ARG A 110 37.46 11.97 4.13
C ARG A 110 36.57 11.36 3.04
N GLU A 111 37.06 11.25 1.80
CA GLU A 111 36.36 10.55 0.73
C GLU A 111 36.28 9.04 0.99
N GLN A 112 37.32 8.42 1.55
CA GLN A 112 37.33 7.01 1.93
C GLN A 112 36.26 6.70 2.99
N ILE A 113 36.14 7.53 4.04
CA ILE A 113 35.09 7.38 5.07
C ILE A 113 33.68 7.49 4.44
N THR A 114 33.49 8.45 3.54
CA THR A 114 32.20 8.65 2.84
C THR A 114 31.84 7.44 1.99
N SER A 115 32.81 6.87 1.27
CA SER A 115 32.61 5.67 0.46
C SER A 115 32.24 4.44 1.28
N VAL A 116 32.79 4.29 2.49
CA VAL A 116 32.45 3.18 3.38
C VAL A 116 31.03 3.36 3.94
N SER A 117 30.65 4.58 4.30
CA SER A 117 29.27 4.88 4.73
C SER A 117 28.26 4.51 3.64
N GLN A 118 28.53 4.88 2.38
CA GLN A 118 27.67 4.56 1.24
C GLN A 118 27.61 3.07 0.88
N ALA A 119 28.55 2.26 1.34
CA ALA A 119 28.51 0.80 1.16
C ALA A 119 27.67 0.08 2.24
N ILE A 120 27.38 0.76 3.35
CA ILE A 120 26.66 0.20 4.51
C ILE A 120 25.17 0.57 4.47
N ASP A 121 24.83 1.77 3.99
CA ASP A 121 23.45 2.25 3.77
C ASP A 121 22.78 1.56 2.56
#